data_AF-A0A5D2FT55-F1
#
_entry.id   AF-A0A5D2FT55-F1
#
_cell.length_a   1.000
_cell.length_b   1.000
_cell.length_c   1.000
_cell.angle_alpha   90.00
_cell.angle_beta   90.00
_cell.angle_gamma   90.00
#
_symmetry.space_group_name_H-M   'P 1'
#
loop_
_entity.id
_entity.type
_entity.pdbx_description
1 polymer ?
#
loop_
_entity_poly.entity_id
_entity_poly.type
_entity_poly.pdbx_seq_one_letter_code
_entity_poly.pdbx_strand_id
1 'polypeptide(L)'
;MGGWSVHSVSTPLSLSLGSHSLPKPAYYCCFNYGFPVKSRKAPFCAISIRCCASASKSYNVNKILQAEPEIDDFVVVNFYRFVFIKDPQHEIAKHLTFLKGLDIHGRIYINEQGINAQYSGPSKHSFAYVEWLKEDDRFSDILVQTSPAFNRHAFPKLKLRYKPSLVQLEGGISHLPLLDPSMRAAAIAPSEWRKRLEAVNNNDAASNTNPRTNYILLDVRNGS
;
A
#
# COMPACT_ATOMS: atom_id res chain seq x y z
N MET A 1 -53.53 43.33 26.26
CA MET A 1 -52.56 43.69 25.20
C MET A 1 -51.24 42.99 25.53
N GLY A 2 -50.67 42.06 24.78
CA GLY A 2 -51.12 41.17 23.73
C GLY A 2 -50.17 39.97 23.80
N GLY A 3 -50.72 38.76 23.85
CA GLY A 3 -49.93 37.53 23.84
C GLY A 3 -49.39 37.24 22.45
N TRP A 4 -48.19 36.66 22.38
CA TRP A 4 -47.67 36.03 21.17
C TRP A 4 -47.16 34.64 21.55
N SER A 5 -47.92 33.65 21.10
CA SER A 5 -47.56 32.23 21.03
C SER A 5 -47.00 31.98 19.64
N VAL A 6 -45.84 31.31 19.51
CA VAL A 6 -45.42 30.69 18.25
C VAL A 6 -44.74 29.35 18.50
N HIS A 7 -45.56 28.31 18.35
CA HIS A 7 -45.35 27.00 17.73
C HIS A 7 -43.93 26.47 17.48
N SER A 8 -43.66 25.33 18.12
CA SER A 8 -42.67 24.33 17.72
C SER A 8 -43.05 23.72 16.36
N VAL A 9 -42.20 23.88 15.35
CA VAL A 9 -42.31 23.19 14.07
C VAL A 9 -41.20 22.16 13.98
N SER A 10 -41.55 20.90 14.25
CA SER A 10 -40.71 19.74 13.97
C SER A 10 -40.67 19.53 12.45
N THR A 11 -39.51 19.75 11.84
CA THR A 11 -39.24 19.35 10.45
C THR A 11 -38.38 18.09 10.46
N PRO A 12 -38.77 16.99 9.79
CA PRO A 12 -37.90 15.85 9.62
C PRO A 12 -36.85 16.16 8.55
N LEU A 13 -35.56 16.21 8.94
CA LEU A 13 -34.47 16.18 7.97
C LEU A 13 -34.42 14.78 7.35
N SER A 14 -34.86 14.72 6.09
CA SER A 14 -34.67 13.59 5.19
C SER A 14 -33.17 13.35 4.98
N LEU A 15 -32.69 12.15 5.35
CA LEU A 15 -31.37 11.63 5.02
C LEU A 15 -31.33 11.30 3.53
N SER A 16 -30.75 12.20 2.73
CA SER A 16 -30.27 11.86 1.40
C SER A 16 -29.01 11.00 1.53
N LEU A 17 -29.16 9.68 1.31
CA LEU A 17 -28.01 8.82 1.03
C LEU A 17 -27.43 9.22 -0.34
N GLY A 18 -26.36 10.00 -0.31
CA GLY A 18 -25.49 10.18 -1.47
C GLY A 18 -24.86 8.84 -1.83
N SER A 19 -25.29 8.25 -2.94
CA SER A 19 -24.62 7.11 -3.54
C SER A 19 -23.29 7.57 -4.12
N HIS A 20 -22.19 7.36 -3.40
CA HIS A 20 -20.85 7.54 -3.94
C HIS A 20 -20.59 6.44 -4.98
N SER A 21 -20.59 6.83 -6.25
CA SER A 21 -20.13 5.99 -7.36
C SER A 21 -18.65 5.69 -7.21
N LEU A 22 -18.31 4.40 -7.27
CA LEU A 22 -16.93 3.88 -7.26
C LEU A 22 -16.10 4.49 -8.40
N PRO A 23 -14.88 5.01 -8.13
CA PRO A 23 -13.97 5.44 -9.18
C PRO A 23 -13.30 4.26 -9.89
N LYS A 24 -12.88 4.54 -11.13
CA LYS A 24 -12.31 3.62 -12.13
C LYS A 24 -11.00 2.94 -11.65
N PRO A 25 -10.62 1.77 -12.22
CA PRO A 25 -9.50 0.98 -11.72
C PRO A 25 -8.16 1.71 -11.88
N ALA A 26 -7.48 1.94 -10.76
CA ALA A 26 -6.08 2.34 -10.70
C ALA A 26 -5.19 1.08 -10.79
N TYR A 27 -4.20 1.10 -11.67
CA TYR A 27 -3.25 0.01 -11.85
C TYR A 27 -2.22 0.01 -10.70
N TYR A 28 -2.23 -1.01 -9.85
CA TYR A 28 -1.19 -1.21 -8.83
C TYR A 28 -0.07 -2.11 -9.37
N CYS A 29 1.18 -1.76 -9.06
CA CYS A 29 2.33 -2.53 -9.50
C CYS A 29 2.56 -3.71 -8.55
N CYS A 30 2.11 -4.91 -8.94
CA CYS A 30 2.50 -6.16 -8.31
C CYS A 30 3.96 -6.47 -8.66
N PHE A 31 4.90 -6.20 -7.75
CA PHE A 31 6.27 -6.68 -7.90
C PHE A 31 6.36 -8.13 -7.43
N ASN A 32 6.30 -9.07 -8.38
CA ASN A 32 6.67 -10.46 -8.13
C ASN A 32 8.20 -10.55 -7.94
N TYR A 33 8.70 -10.34 -6.72
CA TYR A 33 10.04 -10.77 -6.36
C TYR A 33 10.03 -12.26 -6.03
N GLY A 34 10.00 -13.09 -7.08
CA GLY A 34 10.26 -14.52 -6.97
C GLY A 34 11.75 -14.77 -6.79
N PHE A 35 12.20 -15.00 -5.57
CA PHE A 35 13.46 -15.71 -5.33
C PHE A 35 13.23 -17.22 -5.56
N PRO A 36 14.13 -17.94 -6.26
CA PRO A 36 13.93 -19.34 -6.58
C PRO A 36 14.11 -20.20 -5.33
N VAL A 37 13.01 -20.58 -4.68
CA VAL A 37 13.01 -21.67 -3.70
C VAL A 37 12.91 -22.98 -4.49
N LYS A 38 14.02 -23.73 -4.54
CA LYS A 38 14.02 -25.11 -5.03
C LYS A 38 13.16 -25.99 -4.11
N SER A 39 11.91 -26.30 -4.46
CA SER A 39 11.35 -27.61 -4.13
C SER A 39 10.01 -27.93 -4.78
N ARG A 40 9.98 -29.14 -5.36
CA ARG A 40 8.87 -30.06 -5.60
C ARG A 40 7.79 -29.72 -6.64
N LYS A 41 7.82 -30.59 -7.66
CA LYS A 41 6.93 -30.76 -8.80
C LYS A 41 5.45 -30.92 -8.40
N ALA A 42 4.57 -30.14 -9.01
CA ALA A 42 3.16 -30.44 -9.27
C ALA A 42 2.70 -29.59 -10.48
N PRO A 43 1.71 -30.06 -11.28
CA PRO A 43 1.69 -29.81 -12.71
C PRO A 43 1.15 -28.43 -13.10
N PHE A 44 1.67 -27.93 -14.21
CA PHE A 44 1.23 -26.73 -14.91
C PHE A 44 -0.25 -26.83 -15.30
N CYS A 45 -1.09 -25.95 -14.75
CA CYS A 45 -2.40 -25.66 -15.33
C CYS A 45 -2.23 -24.48 -16.30
N ALA A 46 -2.26 -24.77 -17.60
CA ALA A 46 -2.22 -23.77 -18.65
C ALA A 46 -3.56 -23.02 -18.71
N ILE A 47 -3.57 -21.75 -18.29
CA ILE A 47 -4.71 -20.86 -18.48
C ILE A 47 -4.72 -20.42 -19.95
N SER A 48 -5.59 -21.06 -20.74
CA SER A 48 -5.94 -20.66 -22.10
C SER A 48 -6.97 -19.55 -22.04
N ILE A 49 -6.62 -18.35 -22.51
CA ILE A 49 -7.57 -17.26 -22.73
C ILE A 49 -8.31 -17.56 -24.03
N ARG A 50 -9.55 -18.03 -23.93
CA ARG A 50 -10.52 -17.99 -25.05
C ARG A 50 -11.42 -16.77 -24.89
N CYS A 51 -11.28 -15.83 -25.83
CA CYS A 51 -12.35 -14.89 -26.16
C CYS A 51 -13.53 -15.67 -26.75
N CYS A 52 -14.70 -15.61 -26.13
CA CYS A 52 -15.95 -16.01 -26.76
C CYS A 52 -16.99 -14.91 -26.62
N ALA A 53 -17.52 -14.51 -27.78
CA ALA A 53 -18.58 -13.54 -27.97
C ALA A 53 -19.92 -14.01 -27.36
N SER A 54 -20.77 -13.02 -27.09
CA SER A 54 -22.08 -13.11 -26.47
C SER A 54 -22.99 -14.20 -27.06
N ALA A 55 -23.52 -15.05 -26.19
CA ALA A 55 -24.71 -15.84 -26.45
C ALA A 55 -25.62 -15.76 -25.21
N SER A 56 -26.81 -15.17 -25.39
CA SER A 56 -27.88 -15.10 -24.40
C SER A 56 -28.33 -16.50 -23.99
N LYS A 57 -28.10 -16.88 -22.73
CA LYS A 57 -28.67 -18.08 -22.11
C LYS A 57 -29.62 -17.67 -21.00
N SER A 58 -30.87 -18.11 -21.13
CA SER A 58 -31.92 -17.99 -20.12
C SER A 58 -31.50 -18.70 -18.84
N TYR A 59 -31.52 -17.98 -17.72
CA TYR A 59 -31.15 -18.51 -16.40
C TYR A 59 -32.35 -19.18 -15.74
N ASN A 60 -32.13 -20.39 -15.21
CA ASN A 60 -33.10 -21.12 -14.41
C ASN A 60 -33.08 -20.57 -12.98
N VAL A 61 -34.24 -20.13 -12.48
CA VAL A 61 -34.44 -19.40 -11.21
C VAL A 61 -34.18 -20.26 -9.96
N ASN A 62 -33.99 -21.58 -10.11
CA ASN A 62 -33.83 -22.50 -8.97
C ASN A 62 -32.37 -22.79 -8.55
N LYS A 63 -31.41 -21.93 -8.93
CA LYS A 63 -30.02 -22.01 -8.44
C LYS A 63 -29.65 -20.79 -7.58
N ILE A 64 -30.57 -20.41 -6.69
CA ILE A 64 -30.31 -19.47 -5.59
C ILE A 64 -30.35 -20.34 -4.33
N LEU A 65 -29.18 -20.79 -3.86
CA LEU A 65 -28.87 -21.23 -2.49
C LEU A 65 -27.55 -22.00 -2.52
N GLN A 66 -26.47 -21.22 -2.55
CA GLN A 66 -25.08 -21.49 -2.12
C GLN A 66 -24.22 -20.51 -2.90
N ALA A 67 -24.38 -19.22 -2.61
CA ALA A 67 -23.31 -18.27 -2.88
C ALA A 67 -22.20 -18.63 -1.90
N GLU A 68 -21.17 -19.32 -2.38
CA GLU A 68 -19.92 -19.39 -1.62
C GLU A 68 -19.47 -17.95 -1.37
N PRO A 69 -19.00 -17.61 -0.15
CA PRO A 69 -18.48 -16.28 0.09
C PRO A 69 -17.32 -16.08 -0.89
N GLU A 70 -17.45 -15.10 -1.77
CA GLU A 70 -16.33 -14.55 -2.54
C GLU A 70 -15.18 -14.38 -1.54
N ILE A 71 -14.15 -15.22 -1.64
CA ILE A 71 -12.97 -15.11 -0.79
C ILE A 71 -12.29 -13.84 -1.28
N ASP A 72 -12.57 -12.71 -0.64
CA ASP A 72 -11.83 -11.47 -0.88
C ASP A 72 -10.34 -11.81 -0.66
N ASP A 73 -9.56 -11.73 -1.73
CA ASP A 73 -8.12 -11.98 -1.66
C ASP A 73 -7.51 -11.01 -0.65
N PHE A 74 -6.79 -11.54 0.33
CA PHE A 74 -6.05 -10.72 1.28
C PHE A 74 -4.73 -10.29 0.64
N VAL A 75 -4.38 -9.03 0.86
CA VAL A 75 -3.12 -8.45 0.41
C VAL A 75 -2.34 -7.91 1.58
N VAL A 76 -1.02 -7.95 1.47
CA VAL A 76 -0.11 -7.14 2.28
C VAL A 76 0.22 -5.90 1.47
N VAL A 77 0.10 -4.74 2.09
CA VAL A 77 0.42 -3.44 1.50
C VAL A 77 1.57 -2.82 2.29
N ASN A 78 2.55 -2.25 1.58
CA ASN A 78 3.68 -1.55 2.13
C ASN A 78 3.94 -0.24 1.37
N PHE A 79 4.12 0.86 2.09
CA PHE A 79 4.50 2.13 1.51
C PHE A 79 5.15 3.07 2.53
N TYR A 80 5.84 4.08 2.03
CA TYR A 80 6.27 5.24 2.81
C TYR A 80 6.21 6.50 1.95
N ARG A 81 6.07 7.66 2.59
CA ARG A 81 6.15 8.97 1.94
C ARG A 81 6.74 9.97 2.92
N PHE A 82 7.84 10.61 2.51
CA PHE A 82 8.37 11.78 3.19
C PHE A 82 7.69 13.03 2.65
N VAL A 83 6.90 13.68 3.50
CA VAL A 83 6.17 14.91 3.21
C VAL A 83 5.93 15.63 4.53
N PHE A 84 6.01 16.96 4.52
CA PHE A 84 5.78 17.73 5.73
C PHE A 84 4.32 17.62 6.17
N ILE A 85 4.11 17.20 7.42
CA ILE A 85 2.79 17.13 8.06
C ILE A 85 2.81 18.11 9.24
N LYS A 86 2.01 19.17 9.12
CA LYS A 86 1.96 20.27 10.10
C LYS A 86 1.44 19.82 11.47
N ASP A 87 0.37 19.02 11.49
CA ASP A 87 -0.24 18.50 12.71
C ASP A 87 -0.42 16.98 12.60
N PRO A 88 0.57 16.19 13.06
CA PRO A 88 0.50 14.74 13.01
C PRO A 88 -0.64 14.15 13.84
N GLN A 89 -1.04 14.79 14.93
CA GLN A 89 -2.12 14.28 15.79
C GLN A 89 -3.46 14.40 15.08
N HIS A 90 -3.69 15.54 14.41
CA HIS A 90 -4.85 15.72 13.56
C HIS A 90 -4.87 14.71 12.39
N GLU A 91 -3.73 14.50 11.73
CA GLU A 91 -3.63 13.53 10.64
C GLU A 91 -3.94 12.10 11.14
N ILE A 92 -3.41 11.71 12.30
CA ILE A 92 -3.73 10.41 12.91
C ILE A 92 -5.24 10.26 13.18
N ALA A 93 -5.89 11.30 13.70
CA ALA A 93 -7.33 11.29 13.95
C ALA A 93 -8.14 11.13 12.65
N LYS A 94 -7.74 11.82 11.58
CA LYS A 94 -8.32 11.68 10.23
C LYS A 94 -8.19 10.23 9.72
N HIS A 95 -7.01 9.65 9.81
CA HIS A 95 -6.76 8.25 9.41
C HIS A 95 -7.55 7.25 10.27
N LEU A 96 -7.61 7.44 11.60
CA LEU A 96 -8.41 6.60 12.50
C LEU A 96 -9.90 6.63 12.15
N THR A 97 -10.41 7.81 11.79
CA THR A 97 -11.81 7.98 11.40
C THR A 97 -12.12 7.23 10.12
N PHE A 98 -11.26 7.34 9.10
CA PHE A 98 -11.44 6.65 7.83
C PHE A 98 -11.31 5.12 7.96
N LEU A 99 -10.33 4.65 8.75
CA LEU A 99 -10.09 3.22 8.96
C LEU A 99 -11.17 2.53 9.82
N LYS A 100 -12.06 3.30 10.44
CA LYS A 100 -13.13 2.75 11.29
C LYS A 100 -14.08 1.90 10.46
N GLY A 101 -14.16 0.60 10.78
CA GLY A 101 -14.99 -0.36 10.06
C GLY A 101 -14.30 -1.02 8.87
N LEU A 102 -13.07 -0.62 8.54
CA LEU A 102 -12.23 -1.35 7.58
C LEU A 102 -11.48 -2.48 8.29
N ASP A 103 -11.46 -3.63 7.65
CA ASP A 103 -10.71 -4.81 8.11
C ASP A 103 -9.23 -4.71 7.71
N ILE A 104 -8.49 -3.86 8.41
CA ILE A 104 -7.06 -3.60 8.15
C ILE A 104 -6.26 -3.84 9.43
N HIS A 105 -5.29 -4.75 9.36
CA HIS A 105 -4.35 -5.03 10.45
C HIS A 105 -2.93 -4.70 10.03
N GLY A 106 -2.13 -4.07 10.90
CA GLY A 106 -0.79 -3.64 10.53
C GLY A 106 -0.25 -2.52 11.39
N ARG A 107 0.72 -1.79 10.84
CA ARG A 107 1.36 -0.64 11.48
C ARG A 107 1.30 0.53 10.52
N ILE A 108 0.83 1.66 11.02
CA ILE A 108 0.82 2.93 10.30
C ILE A 108 1.42 3.95 11.27
N TYR A 109 2.55 4.52 10.87
CA TYR A 109 3.28 5.50 11.64
C TYR A 109 3.24 6.83 10.91
N ILE A 110 2.90 7.88 11.65
CA ILE A 110 2.82 9.25 11.16
C ILE A 110 3.67 10.13 12.09
N ASN A 111 4.38 11.09 11.50
CA ASN A 111 5.03 12.18 12.23
C ASN A 111 5.10 13.42 11.33
N GLU A 112 5.82 14.43 11.76
CA GLU A 112 6.00 15.69 11.04
C GLU A 112 6.70 15.51 9.67
N GLN A 113 7.43 14.40 9.51
CA GLN A 113 8.22 14.08 8.31
C GLN A 113 7.44 13.22 7.30
N GLY A 114 6.27 12.69 7.66
CA GLY A 114 5.42 11.96 6.73
C GLY A 114 4.78 10.70 7.33
N ILE A 115 4.68 9.66 6.50
CA ILE A 115 3.97 8.40 6.80
C ILE A 115 4.78 7.16 6.38
N ASN A 116 4.69 6.10 7.18
CA ASN A 116 5.16 4.77 6.85
C ASN A 116 4.09 3.75 7.25
N ALA A 117 3.69 2.88 6.32
CA ALA A 117 2.65 1.90 6.55
C ALA A 117 3.05 0.51 6.05
N GLN A 118 2.76 -0.49 6.86
CA GLN A 118 2.76 -1.89 6.47
C GLN A 118 1.56 -2.57 7.10
N TYR A 119 0.61 -3.03 6.29
CA TYR A 119 -0.62 -3.64 6.76
C TYR A 119 -1.12 -4.74 5.84
N SER A 120 -2.17 -5.44 6.26
CA SER A 120 -2.84 -6.48 5.53
C SER A 120 -4.34 -6.47 5.78
N GLY A 121 -5.12 -6.81 4.77
CA GLY A 121 -6.57 -6.91 4.85
C GLY A 121 -7.16 -7.40 3.52
N PRO A 122 -8.49 -7.54 3.42
CA PRO A 122 -9.18 -7.77 2.16
C PRO A 122 -8.75 -6.75 1.11
N SER A 123 -8.60 -7.17 -0.15
CA SER A 123 -8.16 -6.30 -1.25
C SER A 123 -8.99 -5.02 -1.34
N LYS A 124 -10.33 -5.15 -1.25
CA LYS A 124 -11.26 -4.02 -1.28
C LYS A 124 -10.96 -2.97 -0.20
N HIS A 125 -10.79 -3.38 1.05
CA HIS A 125 -10.49 -2.47 2.16
C HIS A 125 -9.09 -1.88 2.01
N SER A 126 -8.12 -2.71 1.66
CA SER A 126 -6.72 -2.32 1.54
C SER A 126 -6.51 -1.25 0.48
N PHE A 127 -7.16 -1.38 -0.68
CA PHE A 127 -7.10 -0.40 -1.76
C PHE A 127 -7.98 0.82 -1.50
N ALA A 128 -9.14 0.68 -0.83
CA ALA A 128 -9.94 1.84 -0.42
C ALA A 128 -9.13 2.83 0.44
N TYR A 129 -8.29 2.32 1.35
CA TYR A 129 -7.40 3.17 2.14
C TYR A 129 -6.29 3.84 1.32
N VAL A 130 -5.73 3.14 0.32
CA VAL A 130 -4.73 3.74 -0.58
C VAL A 130 -5.33 4.86 -1.41
N GLU A 131 -6.51 4.64 -1.99
CA GLU A 131 -7.16 5.64 -2.85
C GLU A 131 -7.58 6.86 -2.04
N TRP A 132 -8.19 6.66 -0.87
CA TRP A 132 -8.49 7.75 0.04
C TRP A 132 -7.24 8.54 0.46
N LEU A 133 -6.12 7.86 0.70
CA LEU A 133 -4.87 8.53 1.05
C LEU A 133 -4.38 9.42 -0.11
N LYS A 134 -4.52 8.96 -1.36
CA LYS A 134 -4.12 9.69 -2.57
C LYS A 134 -5.04 10.87 -2.94
N GLU A 135 -6.23 10.98 -2.34
CA GLU A 135 -7.09 12.16 -2.50
C GLU A 135 -6.44 13.44 -1.95
N ASP A 136 -5.47 13.28 -1.04
CA ASP A 136 -4.65 14.38 -0.54
C ASP A 136 -3.37 14.49 -1.38
N ASP A 137 -3.18 15.66 -2.02
CA ASP A 137 -2.05 15.93 -2.92
C ASP A 137 -0.67 15.67 -2.29
N ARG A 138 -0.56 15.72 -0.96
CA ARG A 138 0.69 15.41 -0.24
C ARG A 138 1.12 13.94 -0.43
N PHE A 139 0.15 13.05 -0.64
CA PHE A 139 0.34 11.60 -0.75
C PHE A 139 -0.02 11.03 -2.13
N SER A 140 -0.42 11.84 -3.10
CA SER A 140 -0.82 11.41 -4.45
C SER A 140 0.24 10.56 -5.15
N ASP A 141 1.52 10.93 -5.04
CA ASP A 141 2.66 10.21 -5.64
C ASP A 141 3.21 9.07 -4.77
N ILE A 142 2.40 8.47 -3.90
CA ILE A 142 2.88 7.39 -3.04
C ILE A 142 3.10 6.09 -3.82
N LEU A 143 4.30 5.53 -3.69
CA LEU A 143 4.63 4.24 -4.29
C LEU A 143 4.16 3.11 -3.37
N VAL A 144 3.12 2.41 -3.80
CA VAL A 144 2.51 1.32 -3.05
C VAL A 144 3.01 -0.01 -3.56
N GLN A 145 3.57 -0.82 -2.66
CA GLN A 145 3.96 -2.19 -2.93
C GLN A 145 2.91 -3.13 -2.34
N THR A 146 2.49 -4.12 -3.13
CA THR A 146 1.54 -5.14 -2.69
C THR A 146 2.06 -6.55 -2.92
N SER A 147 1.66 -7.47 -2.05
CA SER A 147 1.89 -8.91 -2.22
C SER A 147 0.68 -9.71 -1.73
N PRO A 148 0.43 -10.91 -2.27
CA PRO A 148 -0.61 -11.79 -1.75
C PRO A 148 -0.36 -12.16 -0.28
N ALA A 149 -1.43 -12.29 0.51
CA ALA A 149 -1.37 -12.79 1.87
C ALA A 149 -2.04 -14.17 1.96
N PHE A 150 -1.23 -15.22 2.10
CA PHE A 150 -1.71 -16.60 2.04
C PHE A 150 -2.54 -17.05 3.27
N ASN A 151 -2.34 -16.39 4.42
CA ASN A 151 -2.93 -16.77 5.70
C ASN A 151 -3.89 -15.68 6.24
N ARG A 152 -4.66 -15.03 5.36
CA ARG A 152 -5.47 -13.83 5.68
C ARG A 152 -4.59 -12.69 6.18
N HIS A 153 -4.85 -12.10 7.35
CA HIS A 153 -4.01 -11.03 7.88
C HIS A 153 -2.61 -11.54 8.24
N ALA A 154 -1.59 -10.83 7.72
CA ALA A 154 -0.20 -11.02 8.11
C ALA A 154 0.13 -10.40 9.48
N PHE A 155 -0.76 -9.54 10.00
CA PHE A 155 -0.59 -8.84 11.27
C PHE A 155 -1.78 -9.08 12.21
N PRO A 156 -1.56 -9.11 13.53
CA PRO A 156 -2.61 -9.48 14.48
C PRO A 156 -3.65 -8.37 14.70
N LYS A 157 -3.27 -7.09 14.58
CA LYS A 157 -4.15 -5.94 14.79
C LYS A 157 -3.60 -4.67 14.16
N LEU A 158 -4.44 -3.66 14.02
CA LEU A 158 -4.03 -2.31 13.64
C LEU A 158 -3.27 -1.60 14.77
N LYS A 159 -2.14 -0.97 14.42
CA LYS A 159 -1.36 -0.04 15.25
C LYS A 159 -1.14 1.23 14.44
N LEU A 160 -2.06 2.19 14.57
CA LEU A 160 -1.92 3.54 14.03
C LEU A 160 -1.52 4.49 15.16
N ARG A 161 -0.36 5.14 15.05
CA ARG A 161 0.13 6.05 16.09
C ARG A 161 1.20 7.01 15.58
N TYR A 162 1.43 8.05 16.37
CA TYR A 162 2.61 8.89 16.23
C TYR A 162 3.88 8.09 16.52
N LYS A 163 4.93 8.29 15.72
CA LYS A 163 6.26 7.74 16.00
C LYS A 163 7.33 8.81 15.72
N PRO A 164 8.19 9.18 16.70
CA PRO A 164 9.18 10.23 16.50
C PRO A 164 10.08 10.04 15.27
N SER A 165 10.35 8.78 14.92
CA SER A 165 11.18 8.40 13.78
C SER A 165 10.45 7.37 12.90
N LEU A 166 10.22 7.70 11.62
CA LEU A 166 9.61 6.78 10.65
C LEU A 166 10.56 5.64 10.26
N VAL A 167 11.86 5.91 10.26
CA VAL A 167 12.95 4.95 10.01
C VAL A 167 13.88 4.96 11.21
N GLN A 168 14.35 3.80 11.64
CA GLN A 168 15.30 3.70 12.76
C GLN A 168 16.72 3.82 12.17
N LEU A 169 17.45 4.87 12.55
CA LEU A 169 18.87 5.03 12.27
C LEU A 169 19.60 5.31 13.58
N GLU A 170 20.75 4.68 13.79
CA GLU A 170 21.60 4.96 14.94
C GLU A 170 22.09 6.42 14.89
N GLY A 171 21.99 7.14 16.01
CA GLY A 171 22.22 8.60 16.05
C GLY A 171 21.01 9.46 15.66
N GLY A 172 19.89 8.86 15.27
CA GLY A 172 18.65 9.56 14.94
C GLY A 172 18.64 10.21 13.55
N ILE A 173 17.47 10.68 13.13
CA ILE A 173 17.24 11.23 11.77
C ILE A 173 16.91 12.72 11.74
N SER A 174 16.93 13.40 12.89
CA SER A 174 16.51 14.80 13.03
C SER A 174 17.37 15.78 12.22
N HIS A 175 18.65 15.47 12.03
CA HIS A 175 19.61 16.30 11.29
C HIS A 175 19.62 16.02 9.78
N LEU A 176 18.89 15.00 9.31
CA LEU A 176 18.91 14.58 7.91
C LEU A 176 17.87 15.37 7.09
N PRO A 177 18.20 15.80 5.87
CA PRO A 177 17.30 16.56 5.00
C PRO A 177 16.26 15.65 4.30
N LEU A 178 15.47 14.89 5.07
CA LEU A 178 14.55 13.87 4.53
C LEU A 178 13.46 14.44 3.60
N LEU A 179 13.09 15.70 3.82
CA LEU A 179 12.06 16.40 3.05
C LEU A 179 12.60 17.03 1.77
N ASP A 180 13.93 17.13 1.60
CA ASP A 180 14.56 17.72 0.42
C ASP A 180 14.78 16.64 -0.67
N PRO A 181 14.03 16.69 -1.79
CA PRO A 181 14.22 15.74 -2.87
C PRO A 181 15.60 15.84 -3.54
N SER A 182 16.25 17.00 -3.52
CA SER A 182 17.57 17.23 -4.15
C SER A 182 18.70 16.51 -3.41
N MET A 183 18.50 16.25 -2.12
CA MET A 183 19.45 15.51 -1.28
C MET A 183 19.26 13.99 -1.37
N ARG A 184 18.29 13.50 -2.14
CA ARG A 184 18.06 12.06 -2.34
C ARG A 184 19.06 11.52 -3.35
N ALA A 185 19.60 10.34 -3.05
CA ALA A 185 20.40 9.60 -4.01
C ALA A 185 19.57 9.24 -5.26
N ALA A 186 20.24 9.18 -6.42
CA ALA A 186 19.61 8.74 -7.65
C ALA A 186 19.18 7.27 -7.54
N ALA A 187 17.89 7.00 -7.75
CA ALA A 187 17.38 5.64 -7.81
C ALA A 187 17.87 4.96 -9.11
N ILE A 188 18.23 3.68 -9.00
CA ILE A 188 18.62 2.85 -10.15
C ILE A 188 17.62 1.73 -10.36
N ALA A 189 17.39 1.37 -11.62
CA ALA A 189 16.47 0.29 -11.96
C ALA A 189 17.03 -1.07 -11.49
N PRO A 190 16.17 -2.06 -11.18
CA PRO A 190 16.63 -3.40 -10.78
C PRO A 190 17.55 -4.08 -11.79
N SER A 191 17.35 -3.86 -13.09
CA SER A 191 18.21 -4.39 -14.15
C SER A 191 19.60 -3.75 -14.15
N GLU A 192 19.68 -2.45 -13.92
CA GLU A 192 20.93 -1.70 -13.82
C GLU A 192 21.69 -2.09 -12.54
N TRP A 193 20.99 -2.22 -11.41
CA TRP A 193 21.58 -2.75 -10.18
C TRP A 193 22.18 -4.14 -10.38
N ARG A 194 21.46 -5.06 -11.05
CA ARG A 194 21.98 -6.40 -11.36
C ARG A 194 23.26 -6.35 -12.20
N LYS A 195 23.28 -5.53 -13.26
CA LYS A 195 24.47 -5.35 -14.11
C LYS A 195 25.67 -4.86 -13.29
N ARG A 196 25.45 -3.91 -12.36
CA ARG A 196 26.52 -3.40 -11.48
C ARG A 196 27.07 -4.48 -10.56
N LEU A 197 26.21 -5.32 -9.97
CA LEU A 197 26.64 -6.45 -9.13
C LEU A 197 27.43 -7.50 -9.92
N GLU A 198 26.97 -7.86 -11.12
CA GLU A 198 27.67 -8.82 -11.99
C GLU A 198 29.05 -8.29 -12.42
N ALA A 199 29.16 -6.99 -12.71
CA ALA A 199 30.44 -6.37 -13.05
C ALA A 199 31.45 -6.42 -11.89
N VAL A 200 31.00 -6.25 -10.65
CA VAL A 200 31.87 -6.38 -9.46
C VAL A 200 32.42 -7.80 -9.37
N ASN A 201 31.57 -8.83 -9.48
CA ASN A 201 31.99 -10.23 -9.38
C ASN A 201 32.94 -10.66 -10.51
N ASN A 202 32.78 -10.13 -11.72
CA ASN A 202 33.62 -10.46 -12.87
C ASN A 202 35.01 -9.80 -12.81
N ASN A 203 35.15 -8.68 -12.10
CA ASN A 203 36.44 -8.00 -11.90
C ASN A 203 37.39 -8.79 -10.98
N ASP A 204 36.88 -9.68 -10.13
CA ASP A 204 37.69 -10.56 -9.30
C ASP A 204 38.34 -11.72 -10.11
N ALA A 205 37.85 -11.98 -11.33
CA ALA A 205 38.29 -13.11 -12.17
C ALA A 205 39.20 -12.73 -13.37
N ALA A 206 39.34 -11.44 -13.71
CA ALA A 206 40.11 -10.99 -14.88
C ALA A 206 41.08 -9.83 -14.56
N SER A 207 42.36 -10.02 -14.88
CA SER A 207 43.49 -9.19 -14.48
C SER A 207 43.53 -7.75 -15.05
N ASN A 208 43.95 -6.80 -14.19
CA ASN A 208 45.01 -5.79 -14.40
C ASN A 208 45.00 -4.73 -15.53
N THR A 209 43.88 -4.28 -16.12
CA THR A 209 43.98 -3.15 -17.10
C THR A 209 42.84 -2.13 -17.17
N ASN A 210 41.90 -2.06 -16.22
CA ASN A 210 40.89 -0.99 -16.22
C ASN A 210 40.88 -0.16 -14.93
N PRO A 211 40.70 1.18 -15.01
CA PRO A 211 40.64 2.04 -13.84
C PRO A 211 39.39 1.70 -13.02
N ARG A 212 39.63 0.87 -12.00
CA ARG A 212 38.83 0.61 -10.80
C ARG A 212 37.54 1.43 -10.69
N THR A 213 36.43 0.89 -11.20
CA THR A 213 35.11 1.24 -10.66
C THR A 213 34.96 0.48 -9.33
N ASN A 214 35.58 1.02 -8.29
CA ASN A 214 35.48 0.48 -6.94
C ASN A 214 34.08 0.74 -6.39
N TYR A 215 33.14 -0.15 -6.65
CA TYR A 215 31.84 -0.12 -5.99
C TYR A 215 31.99 -0.64 -4.55
N ILE A 216 31.43 0.10 -3.59
CA ILE A 216 31.27 -0.37 -2.22
C ILE A 216 29.81 -0.84 -2.08
N LEU A 217 29.62 -2.13 -1.80
CA LEU A 217 28.31 -2.67 -1.48
C LEU A 217 28.07 -2.53 0.02
N LEU A 218 27.14 -1.65 0.39
CA LEU A 218 26.72 -1.44 1.77
C LEU A 218 25.31 -2.02 1.97
N ASP A 219 25.19 -3.08 2.76
CA ASP A 219 23.88 -3.54 3.23
C ASP A 219 23.45 -2.67 4.42
N VAL A 220 22.39 -1.89 4.23
CA VAL A 220 21.86 -0.95 5.23
C VAL A 220 20.76 -1.57 6.09
N ARG A 221 20.52 -2.88 5.97
CA ARG A 221 19.55 -3.60 6.80
C ARG A 221 20.19 -3.99 8.12
N ASN A 222 19.35 -4.09 9.16
CA ASN A 222 19.79 -4.66 10.42
C ASN A 222 20.23 -6.11 10.19
N GLY A 223 21.42 -6.46 10.68
CA GLY A 223 21.88 -7.85 10.69
C GLY A 223 20.91 -8.73 11.47
N SER A 224 20.52 -9.85 10.87
CA SER A 224 19.69 -10.89 11.48
C SER A 224 20.52 -11.84 12.33
#